data_AF-A0A7L2YS06-F1
#
_entry.id   AF-A0A7L2YS06-F1
#
_cell.length_a   1.000
_cell.length_b   1.000
_cell.length_c   1.000
_cell.angle_alpha   90.00
_cell.angle_beta   90.00
_cell.angle_gamma   90.00
#
_symmetry.space_group_name_H-M   'P 1'
#
loop_
_entity.id
_entity.type
_entity.pdbx_description
1 polymer ?
#
loop_
_entity_poly.entity_id
_entity_poly.type
_entity_poly.pdbx_seq_one_letter_code
_entity_poly.pdbx_strand_id
1 'polypeptide(L)'
;QTRGRYKSKFHGATDYFVGLTVEQKCKLAERELAEMKDEIEKMKEDSEQTLQNMEAVIEEADVWWADVKKAMSDFEKDIISTISRKKGSIIASENLLRYIEQKNHQRDLLREKLYLKSYLLKGYKKKLQQQHKQKEQIGETRCEVRLQELQVRNAQCQEKIDEKNQELLQLKLTSGKTVQDLNFYKRKLQDAMEISMSLMKDISQRKELLEKIEREAALVEKQRAEAESMNQQLWKQLSDYSVPPVLSYVQRKMSVTELENNLKGWERKVAVAKVS
;
A
#
# COMPACT_ATOMS: atom_id res chain seq x y z
N GLN A 1 57.28 -34.91 -57.04
CA GLN A 1 56.61 -35.86 -56.12
C GLN A 1 55.62 -35.06 -55.27
N THR A 2 54.35 -35.04 -55.66
CA THR A 2 53.26 -35.88 -55.12
C THR A 2 53.00 -35.59 -53.63
N ARG A 3 52.02 -34.73 -53.33
CA ARG A 3 50.58 -35.05 -53.12
C ARG A 3 50.31 -35.23 -51.63
N GLY A 4 49.53 -34.34 -51.03
CA GLY A 4 49.13 -34.45 -49.62
C GLY A 4 48.16 -33.36 -49.17
N ARG A 5 47.09 -33.13 -49.94
CA ARG A 5 45.99 -32.21 -49.59
C ARG A 5 45.14 -32.86 -48.50
N TYR A 6 45.51 -32.65 -47.23
CA TYR A 6 44.65 -33.03 -46.10
C TYR A 6 43.49 -32.03 -45.99
N LYS A 7 42.35 -32.40 -46.57
CA LYS A 7 41.05 -31.80 -46.26
C LYS A 7 40.61 -32.33 -44.90
N SER A 8 40.76 -31.54 -43.83
CA SER A 8 39.99 -31.78 -42.61
C SER A 8 38.55 -31.32 -42.86
N LYS A 9 37.66 -32.29 -43.00
CA LYS A 9 36.21 -32.08 -42.92
C LYS A 9 35.88 -31.78 -41.46
N PHE A 10 35.81 -30.52 -41.07
CA PHE A 10 35.04 -30.14 -39.89
C PHE A 10 33.57 -30.08 -40.28
N HIS A 11 32.86 -31.19 -40.02
CA HIS A 11 31.42 -31.17 -39.91
C HIS A 11 31.04 -30.57 -38.56
N GLY A 12 30.13 -29.59 -38.60
CA GLY A 12 29.05 -29.49 -37.62
C GLY A 12 29.43 -29.11 -36.20
N ALA A 13 29.66 -27.83 -35.98
CA ALA A 13 28.83 -27.09 -35.03
C ALA A 13 28.99 -25.64 -35.44
N THR A 14 27.86 -24.97 -35.66
CA THR A 14 27.81 -23.53 -35.59
C THR A 14 28.27 -23.20 -34.18
N ASP A 15 29.57 -22.92 -34.04
CA ASP A 15 30.14 -22.26 -32.88
C ASP A 15 29.59 -20.83 -32.98
N TYR A 16 28.29 -20.70 -32.71
CA TYR A 16 27.72 -19.45 -32.27
C TYR A 16 28.57 -19.14 -31.05
N PHE A 17 29.60 -18.32 -31.24
CA PHE A 17 30.10 -17.48 -30.17
C PHE A 17 28.82 -16.86 -29.60
N VAL A 18 28.36 -17.41 -28.48
CA VAL A 18 27.24 -16.86 -27.74
C VAL A 18 27.79 -15.52 -27.28
N GLY A 19 27.52 -14.50 -28.08
CA GLY A 19 27.95 -13.16 -27.80
C GLY A 19 27.45 -12.83 -26.41
N LEU A 20 28.35 -12.32 -25.56
CA LEU A 20 27.99 -11.92 -24.21
C LEU A 20 26.69 -11.13 -24.25
N THR A 21 25.75 -11.51 -23.40
CA THR A 21 24.48 -10.79 -23.31
C THR A 21 24.78 -9.33 -22.95
N VAL A 22 23.88 -8.41 -23.30
CA VAL A 22 24.06 -6.98 -22.99
C VAL A 22 24.33 -6.79 -21.50
N GLU A 23 23.67 -7.55 -20.64
CA GLU A 23 23.90 -7.53 -19.19
C GLU A 23 25.31 -8.02 -18.79
N GLN A 24 25.82 -9.09 -19.40
CA GLN A 24 27.19 -9.55 -19.16
C GLN A 24 28.23 -8.53 -19.63
N LYS A 25 27.97 -7.85 -20.76
CA LYS A 25 28.82 -6.77 -21.27
C LYS A 25 28.81 -5.56 -20.34
N CYS A 26 27.65 -5.18 -19.80
CA CYS A 26 27.56 -4.11 -18.80
C CYS A 26 28.33 -4.47 -17.53
N LYS A 27 28.16 -5.69 -16.99
CA LYS A 27 28.90 -6.16 -15.81
C LYS A 27 30.42 -6.17 -16.04
N LEU A 28 30.86 -6.58 -17.23
CA LEU A 28 32.27 -6.53 -17.58
C LEU A 28 32.75 -5.08 -17.66
N ALA A 29 32.01 -4.19 -18.34
CA ALA A 29 32.36 -2.78 -18.46
C ALA A 29 32.41 -2.08 -17.09
N GLU A 30 31.50 -2.39 -16.17
CA GLU A 30 31.49 -1.88 -14.80
C GLU A 30 32.72 -2.36 -14.00
N ARG A 31 33.10 -3.63 -14.16
CA ARG A 31 34.31 -4.18 -13.53
C ARG A 31 35.56 -3.50 -14.06
N GLU A 32 35.72 -3.43 -15.38
CA GLU A 32 36.88 -2.78 -16.02
C GLU A 32 36.98 -1.30 -15.62
N LEU A 33 35.83 -0.62 -15.50
CA LEU A 33 35.79 0.77 -15.03
C LEU A 33 36.23 0.88 -13.56
N ALA A 34 35.83 -0.06 -12.71
CA ALA A 34 36.28 -0.10 -11.32
C ALA A 34 37.79 -0.40 -11.23
N GLU A 35 38.30 -1.39 -11.95
CA GLU A 35 39.72 -1.73 -11.99
C GLU A 35 40.55 -0.56 -12.52
N MET A 36 40.11 0.10 -13.59
CA MET A 36 40.80 1.26 -14.15
C MET A 36 40.79 2.46 -13.19
N LYS A 37 39.73 2.63 -12.39
CA LYS A 37 39.71 3.67 -11.33
C LYS A 37 40.73 3.38 -10.25
N ASP A 38 40.79 2.13 -9.76
CA ASP A 38 41.76 1.72 -8.75
C ASP A 38 43.20 1.87 -9.27
N GLU A 39 43.45 1.54 -10.55
CA GLU A 39 44.76 1.76 -11.18
C GLU A 39 45.14 3.24 -11.29
N ILE A 40 44.19 4.10 -11.66
CA ILE A 40 44.41 5.56 -11.71
C ILE A 40 44.72 6.10 -10.32
N GLU A 41 43.98 5.68 -9.29
CA GLU A 41 44.20 6.13 -7.92
C GLU A 41 45.57 5.70 -7.40
N LYS A 42 45.94 4.43 -7.63
CA LYS A 42 47.28 3.94 -7.29
C LYS A 42 48.39 4.68 -8.03
N MET A 43 48.23 4.91 -9.34
CA MET A 43 49.21 5.67 -10.12
C MET A 43 49.35 7.11 -9.59
N LYS A 44 48.25 7.72 -9.18
CA LYS A 44 48.24 9.05 -8.58
C LYS A 44 49.01 9.05 -7.25
N GLU A 45 48.73 8.12 -6.35
CA GLU A 45 49.46 7.97 -5.08
C GLU A 45 50.97 7.76 -5.29
N ASP A 46 51.35 6.86 -6.21
CA ASP A 46 52.75 6.60 -6.54
C ASP A 46 53.44 7.85 -7.11
N SER A 47 52.76 8.60 -7.98
CA SER A 47 53.27 9.83 -8.56
C SER A 47 53.45 10.94 -7.52
N GLU A 48 52.50 11.08 -6.59
CA GLU A 48 52.53 12.09 -5.53
C GLU A 48 53.63 11.76 -4.50
N GLN A 49 53.78 10.49 -4.13
CA GLN A 49 54.88 10.04 -3.29
C GLN A 49 56.24 10.27 -3.94
N THR A 50 56.35 10.06 -5.25
CA THR A 50 57.58 10.32 -6.01
C THR A 50 57.91 11.81 -6.04
N LEU A 51 56.90 12.66 -6.27
CA LEU A 51 57.04 14.11 -6.28
C LEU A 51 57.51 14.63 -4.91
N GLN A 52 56.87 14.20 -3.83
CA GLN A 52 57.27 14.56 -2.46
C GLN A 52 58.71 14.12 -2.14
N ASN A 53 59.13 12.95 -2.62
CA ASN A 53 60.51 12.49 -2.44
C ASN A 53 61.50 13.37 -3.22
N MET A 54 61.15 13.76 -4.45
CA MET A 54 62.00 14.66 -5.25
C MET A 54 62.11 16.04 -4.62
N GLU A 55 61.01 16.61 -4.13
CA GLU A 55 61.01 17.88 -3.39
C GLU A 55 61.92 17.80 -2.15
N ALA A 56 61.79 16.75 -1.34
CA ALA A 56 62.65 16.54 -0.17
C ALA A 56 64.14 16.46 -0.53
N VAL A 57 64.48 15.81 -1.65
CA VAL A 57 65.87 15.72 -2.14
C VAL A 57 66.39 17.09 -2.60
N ILE A 58 65.55 17.89 -3.27
CA ILE A 58 65.93 19.26 -3.68
C ILE A 58 66.17 20.13 -2.45
N GLU A 59 65.27 20.10 -1.47
CA GLU A 59 65.45 20.85 -0.21
C GLU A 59 66.72 20.42 0.53
N GLU A 60 67.01 19.12 0.60
CA GLU A 60 68.27 18.64 1.18
C GLU A 60 69.49 19.16 0.42
N ALA A 61 69.46 19.09 -0.92
CA ALA A 61 70.55 19.59 -1.76
C ALA A 61 70.80 21.10 -1.58
N ASP A 62 69.75 21.89 -1.46
CA ASP A 62 69.84 23.34 -1.22
C ASP A 62 70.48 23.65 0.14
N VAL A 63 70.10 22.91 1.20
CA VAL A 63 70.71 23.03 2.54
C VAL A 63 72.18 22.65 2.48
N TRP A 64 72.52 21.52 1.85
CA TRP A 64 73.90 21.07 1.67
C TRP A 64 74.73 22.09 0.90
N TRP A 65 74.19 22.67 -0.17
CA TRP A 65 74.86 23.68 -0.97
C TRP A 65 75.17 24.94 -0.16
N ALA A 66 74.21 25.41 0.64
CA ALA A 66 74.41 26.53 1.55
C ALA A 66 75.52 26.25 2.58
N ASP A 67 75.52 25.05 3.17
CA ASP A 67 76.53 24.62 4.14
C ASP A 67 77.93 24.52 3.53
N VAL A 68 78.06 23.94 2.33
CA VAL A 68 79.34 23.87 1.60
C VAL A 68 79.86 25.27 1.28
N LYS A 69 79.01 26.14 0.76
CA LYS A 69 79.39 27.53 0.43
C LYS A 69 79.87 28.28 1.67
N LYS A 70 79.20 28.09 2.80
CA LYS A 70 79.63 28.66 4.09
C LYS A 70 80.95 28.06 4.55
N ALA A 71 81.11 26.73 4.49
CA ALA A 71 82.35 26.06 4.87
C ALA A 71 83.55 26.49 4.02
N MET A 72 83.35 26.74 2.73
CA MET A 72 84.37 27.31 1.84
C MET A 72 84.76 28.72 2.27
N SER A 73 83.78 29.60 2.51
CA SER A 73 84.03 30.97 2.96
C SER A 73 84.73 31.01 4.33
N ASP A 74 84.33 30.16 5.27
CA ASP A 74 84.94 30.04 6.59
C ASP A 74 86.40 29.53 6.46
N PHE A 75 86.65 28.53 5.61
CA PHE A 75 88.00 28.02 5.37
C PHE A 75 88.92 29.09 4.74
N GLU A 76 88.43 29.83 3.75
CA GLU A 76 89.20 30.89 3.12
C GLU A 76 89.55 32.01 4.11
N LYS A 77 88.60 32.39 4.96
CA LYS A 77 88.81 33.38 6.01
C LYS A 77 89.76 32.86 7.10
N ASP A 78 89.50 31.70 7.66
CA ASP A 78 90.19 31.24 8.88
C ASP A 78 91.57 30.62 8.58
N ILE A 79 91.72 29.99 7.42
CA ILE A 79 92.93 29.23 7.06
C ILE A 79 93.75 29.95 5.98
N ILE A 80 93.15 30.27 4.83
CA ILE A 80 93.91 30.84 3.70
C ILE A 80 94.45 32.23 4.07
N SER A 81 93.62 33.09 4.66
CA SER A 81 94.06 34.44 5.06
C SER A 81 95.12 34.42 6.17
N THR A 82 95.02 33.46 7.11
CA THR A 82 95.93 33.30 8.24
C THR A 82 97.29 32.71 7.81
N ILE A 83 97.28 31.74 6.90
CA ILE A 83 98.49 31.04 6.43
C ILE A 83 99.24 31.84 5.36
N SER A 84 98.55 32.69 4.60
CA SER A 84 99.14 33.54 3.55
C SER A 84 100.39 34.31 4.02
N ARG A 85 100.43 34.75 5.29
CA ARG A 85 101.55 35.51 5.86
C ARG A 85 102.77 34.67 6.29
N LYS A 86 102.64 33.34 6.43
CA LYS A 86 103.70 32.43 6.93
C LYS A 86 103.71 31.09 6.17
N LYS A 87 103.58 31.17 4.84
CA LYS A 87 103.52 30.00 3.95
C LYS A 87 104.77 29.12 4.11
N GLY A 88 104.58 27.81 4.35
CA GLY A 88 105.66 26.85 4.56
C GLY A 88 106.19 26.72 6.00
N SER A 89 105.62 27.45 6.97
CA SER A 89 106.00 27.30 8.38
C SER A 89 105.30 26.13 9.07
N ILE A 90 105.94 25.53 10.07
CA ILE A 90 105.34 24.49 10.94
C ILE A 90 104.04 24.97 11.59
N ILE A 91 103.98 26.27 11.91
CA ILE A 91 102.81 26.95 12.47
C ILE A 91 101.61 26.92 11.51
N ALA A 92 101.85 27.01 10.19
CA ALA A 92 100.79 26.91 9.19
C ALA A 92 100.19 25.50 9.11
N SER A 93 101.02 24.45 9.18
CA SER A 93 100.55 23.06 9.22
C SER A 93 99.79 22.73 10.51
N GLU A 94 100.23 23.22 11.67
CA GLU A 94 99.53 23.02 12.95
C GLU A 94 98.15 23.69 12.96
N ASN A 95 98.03 24.90 12.39
CA ASN A 95 96.75 25.58 12.28
C ASN A 95 95.76 24.83 11.37
N LEU A 96 96.26 24.28 10.25
CA LEU A 96 95.45 23.45 9.35
C LEU A 96 94.99 22.16 10.06
N LEU A 97 95.89 21.48 10.77
CA LEU A 97 95.56 20.26 11.51
C LEU A 97 94.49 20.53 12.56
N ARG A 98 94.67 21.59 13.38
CA ARG A 98 93.70 21.99 14.41
C ARG A 98 92.33 22.31 13.82
N TYR A 99 92.28 22.97 12.67
CA TYR A 99 91.03 23.24 11.98
C TYR A 99 90.31 21.95 11.55
N ILE A 100 91.04 21.01 10.97
CA ILE A 100 90.49 19.72 10.54
C ILE A 100 89.96 18.93 11.75
N GLU A 101 90.72 18.88 12.84
CA GLU A 101 90.30 18.23 14.10
C GLU A 101 89.04 18.87 14.67
N GLN A 102 89.00 20.21 14.74
CA GLN A 102 87.83 20.95 15.22
C GLN A 102 86.59 20.71 14.36
N LYS A 103 86.72 20.71 13.02
CA LYS A 103 85.59 20.44 12.11
C LYS A 103 85.14 18.98 12.19
N ASN A 104 86.05 18.03 12.33
CA ASN A 104 85.71 16.63 12.55
C ASN A 104 84.91 16.46 13.86
N HIS A 105 85.36 17.09 14.95
CA HIS A 105 84.66 17.05 16.22
C HIS A 105 83.24 17.64 16.13
N GLN A 106 83.07 18.79 15.47
CA GLN A 106 81.75 19.39 15.23
C GLN A 106 80.82 18.48 14.42
N ARG A 107 81.35 17.80 13.38
CA ARG A 107 80.59 16.84 12.58
C ARG A 107 80.14 15.64 13.40
N ASP A 108 80.99 15.13 14.30
CA ASP A 108 80.65 13.99 15.14
C ASP A 108 79.55 14.35 16.17
N LEU A 109 79.63 15.54 16.79
CA LEU A 109 78.54 16.06 17.65
C LEU A 109 77.22 16.21 16.90
N LEU A 110 77.25 16.72 15.66
CA LEU A 110 76.05 16.84 14.83
C LEU A 110 75.48 15.47 14.47
N ARG A 111 76.34 14.49 14.16
CA ARG A 111 75.95 13.11 13.89
C ARG A 111 75.20 12.51 15.07
N GLU A 112 75.74 12.62 16.29
CA GLU A 112 75.09 12.11 17.50
C GLU A 112 73.72 12.77 17.73
N LYS A 113 73.65 14.10 17.58
CA LYS A 113 72.38 14.85 17.69
C LYS A 113 71.33 14.37 16.69
N LEU A 114 71.71 14.18 15.42
CA LEU A 114 70.81 13.68 14.38
C LEU A 114 70.39 12.24 14.64
N TYR A 115 71.31 11.40 15.14
CA TYR A 115 71.03 10.02 15.49
C TYR A 115 69.97 9.92 16.60
N LEU A 116 70.10 10.71 17.66
CA LEU A 116 69.12 10.79 18.74
C LEU A 116 67.76 11.31 18.24
N LYS A 117 67.75 12.36 17.40
CA LYS A 117 66.51 12.89 16.82
C LYS A 117 65.81 11.86 15.93
N SER A 118 66.57 11.14 15.10
CA SER A 118 66.04 10.07 14.24
C SER A 118 65.46 8.91 15.06
N TYR A 119 66.14 8.51 16.13
CA TYR A 119 65.65 7.48 17.06
C TYR A 119 64.31 7.88 17.70
N LEU A 120 64.21 9.11 18.21
CA LEU A 120 62.97 9.64 18.81
C LEU A 120 61.83 9.74 17.80
N LEU A 121 62.09 10.27 16.59
CA LEU A 121 61.09 10.37 15.53
C LEU A 121 60.60 8.99 15.08
N LYS A 122 61.49 7.99 14.99
CA LYS A 122 61.12 6.61 14.67
C LYS A 122 60.20 6.02 15.75
N GLY A 123 60.46 6.31 17.02
CA GLY A 123 59.58 5.93 18.14
C GLY A 123 58.21 6.59 18.04
N TYR A 124 58.17 7.91 17.78
CA TYR A 124 56.93 8.66 17.63
C TYR A 124 56.09 8.18 16.43
N LYS A 125 56.72 7.95 15.27
CA LYS A 125 56.08 7.36 14.08
C LYS A 125 55.40 6.03 14.40
N LYS A 126 56.09 5.12 15.08
CA LYS A 126 55.52 3.82 15.48
C LYS A 126 54.30 3.98 16.39
N LYS A 127 54.36 4.91 17.36
CA LYS A 127 53.26 5.19 18.28
C LYS A 127 52.04 5.74 17.53
N LEU A 128 52.25 6.67 16.59
CA LEU A 128 51.17 7.22 15.77
C LEU A 128 50.53 6.14 14.88
N GLN A 129 51.35 5.31 14.22
CA GLN A 129 50.87 4.20 13.39
C GLN A 129 50.04 3.20 14.20
N GLN A 130 50.43 2.90 15.44
CA GLN A 130 49.66 2.02 16.32
C GLN A 130 48.32 2.64 16.70
N GLN A 131 48.28 3.94 17.02
CA GLN A 131 47.03 4.65 17.32
C GLN A 131 46.10 4.70 16.10
N HIS A 132 46.64 4.88 14.90
CA HIS A 132 45.86 4.85 13.66
C HIS A 132 45.17 3.50 13.48
N LYS A 133 45.94 2.40 13.54
CA LYS A 133 45.41 1.04 13.40
C LYS A 133 44.34 0.72 14.45
N GLN A 134 44.54 1.15 15.70
CA GLN A 134 43.54 0.97 16.75
C GLN A 134 42.25 1.75 16.45
N LYS A 135 42.36 2.99 15.96
CA LYS A 135 41.19 3.80 15.58
C LYS A 135 40.44 3.20 14.39
N GLU A 136 41.14 2.70 13.38
CA GLU A 136 40.53 2.01 12.23
C GLU A 136 39.76 0.78 12.68
N GLN A 137 40.38 -0.14 13.43
CA GLN A 137 39.72 -1.35 13.93
C GLN A 137 38.49 -1.03 14.79
N ILE A 138 38.61 -0.07 15.72
CA ILE A 138 37.49 0.36 16.55
C ILE A 138 36.39 1.02 15.69
N GLY A 139 36.76 1.76 14.65
CA GLY A 139 35.85 2.37 13.69
C GLY A 139 35.06 1.32 12.91
N GLU A 140 35.76 0.33 12.33
CA GLU A 140 35.17 -0.79 11.60
C GLU A 140 34.21 -1.59 12.48
N THR A 141 34.63 -1.99 13.68
CA THR A 141 33.75 -2.75 14.59
C THR A 141 32.52 -1.94 15.00
N ARG A 142 32.66 -0.62 15.26
CA ARG A 142 31.50 0.25 15.55
C ARG A 142 30.54 0.37 14.37
N CYS A 143 31.07 0.51 13.17
CA CYS A 143 30.26 0.54 11.94
C CYS A 143 29.52 -0.78 11.74
N GLU A 144 30.18 -1.92 11.95
CA GLU A 144 29.58 -3.25 11.82
C GLU A 144 28.46 -3.48 12.85
N VAL A 145 28.70 -3.18 14.13
CA VAL A 145 27.68 -3.28 15.18
C VAL A 145 26.48 -2.38 14.86
N ARG A 146 26.73 -1.14 14.38
CA ARG A 146 25.65 -0.23 14.02
C ARG A 146 24.83 -0.74 12.84
N LEU A 147 25.48 -1.37 11.85
CA LEU A 147 24.79 -1.99 10.73
C LEU A 147 23.92 -3.16 11.19
N GLN A 148 24.45 -4.02 12.08
CA GLN A 148 23.70 -5.13 12.66
C GLN A 148 22.49 -4.65 13.48
N GLU A 149 22.66 -3.62 14.32
CA GLU A 149 21.56 -2.99 15.05
C GLU A 149 20.44 -2.50 14.12
N LEU A 150 20.83 -1.88 13.00
CA LEU A 150 19.89 -1.37 12.01
C LEU A 150 19.15 -2.52 11.31
N GLN A 151 19.86 -3.58 10.94
CA GLN A 151 19.26 -4.78 10.36
C GLN A 151 18.26 -5.44 11.32
N VAL A 152 18.61 -5.58 12.60
CA VAL A 152 17.70 -6.13 13.63
C VAL A 152 16.46 -5.26 13.80
N ARG A 153 16.62 -3.93 13.90
CA ARG A 153 15.46 -3.03 13.98
C ARG A 153 14.57 -3.11 12.76
N ASN A 154 15.17 -3.18 11.57
CA ASN A 154 14.41 -3.27 10.33
C ASN A 154 13.61 -4.58 10.27
N ALA A 155 14.24 -5.71 10.61
CA ALA A 155 13.56 -7.00 10.71
C ALA A 155 12.38 -6.96 11.71
N GLN A 156 12.58 -6.40 12.90
CA GLN A 156 11.52 -6.23 13.90
C GLN A 156 10.38 -5.31 13.42
N CYS A 157 10.70 -4.25 12.69
CA CYS A 157 9.68 -3.38 12.09
C CYS A 157 8.89 -4.09 11.00
N GLN A 158 9.56 -4.88 10.16
CA GLN A 158 8.94 -5.65 9.10
C GLN A 158 7.98 -6.70 9.67
N GLU A 159 8.39 -7.42 10.70
CA GLU A 159 7.54 -8.40 11.39
C GLU A 159 6.27 -7.75 11.94
N LYS A 160 6.38 -6.60 12.61
CA LYS A 160 5.21 -5.84 13.09
C LYS A 160 4.30 -5.36 11.97
N ILE A 161 4.87 -4.94 10.83
CA ILE A 161 4.08 -4.56 9.66
C ILE A 161 3.30 -5.77 9.14
N ASP A 162 3.94 -6.94 9.06
CA ASP A 162 3.32 -8.16 8.58
C ASP A 162 2.20 -8.65 9.53
N GLU A 163 2.41 -8.60 10.84
CA GLU A 163 1.38 -8.87 11.86
C GLU A 163 0.15 -7.95 11.66
N LYS A 164 0.37 -6.63 11.56
CA LYS A 164 -0.73 -5.67 11.37
C LYS A 164 -1.43 -5.84 10.02
N ASN A 165 -0.71 -6.24 8.98
CA ASN A 165 -1.31 -6.54 7.68
C ASN A 165 -2.21 -7.79 7.75
N GLN A 166 -1.78 -8.83 8.49
CA GLN A 166 -2.61 -10.02 8.72
C GLN A 166 -3.87 -9.68 9.53
N GLU A 167 -3.76 -8.91 10.61
CA GLU A 167 -4.92 -8.43 11.38
C GLU A 167 -5.88 -7.63 10.49
N LEU A 168 -5.37 -6.70 9.68
CA LEU A 168 -6.15 -5.90 8.76
C LEU A 168 -6.89 -6.77 7.73
N LEU A 169 -6.23 -7.82 7.23
CA LEU A 169 -6.85 -8.75 6.29
C LEU A 169 -8.01 -9.52 6.95
N GLN A 170 -7.84 -10.00 8.18
CA GLN A 170 -8.91 -10.68 8.92
C GLN A 170 -10.10 -9.75 9.20
N LEU A 171 -9.82 -8.50 9.58
CA LEU A 171 -10.86 -7.49 9.78
C LEU A 171 -11.61 -7.17 8.47
N LYS A 172 -10.90 -7.05 7.34
CA LYS A 172 -11.54 -6.84 6.03
C LYS A 172 -12.46 -8.00 5.65
N LEU A 173 -12.02 -9.24 5.84
CA LEU A 173 -12.84 -10.42 5.57
C LEU A 173 -14.08 -10.46 6.45
N THR A 174 -13.92 -10.17 7.74
CA THR A 174 -15.02 -10.17 8.71
C THR A 174 -16.03 -9.06 8.39
N SER A 175 -15.56 -7.85 8.12
CA SER A 175 -16.40 -6.72 7.69
C SER A 175 -17.16 -7.04 6.40
N GLY A 176 -16.50 -7.67 5.42
CA GLY A 176 -17.16 -8.13 4.19
C GLY A 176 -18.29 -9.11 4.45
N LYS A 177 -18.07 -10.12 5.31
CA LYS A 177 -19.12 -11.07 5.72
C LYS A 177 -20.27 -10.38 6.43
N THR A 178 -19.98 -9.49 7.38
CA THR A 178 -21.02 -8.73 8.10
C THR A 178 -21.87 -7.88 7.16
N VAL A 179 -21.27 -7.25 6.15
CA VAL A 179 -22.01 -6.49 5.12
C VAL A 179 -22.89 -7.42 4.26
N GLN A 180 -22.40 -8.61 3.90
CA GLN A 180 -23.20 -9.61 3.17
C GLN A 180 -24.42 -10.05 3.99
N ASP A 181 -24.21 -10.39 5.26
CA ASP A 181 -25.29 -10.80 6.18
C ASP A 181 -26.30 -9.67 6.37
N LEU A 182 -25.83 -8.45 6.59
CA LEU A 182 -26.70 -7.27 6.72
C LEU A 182 -27.56 -7.07 5.47
N ASN A 183 -26.97 -7.18 4.27
CA ASN A 183 -27.69 -7.05 3.01
C ASN A 183 -28.68 -8.20 2.78
N PHE A 184 -28.39 -9.40 3.30
CA PHE A 184 -29.31 -10.53 3.27
C PHE A 184 -30.54 -10.27 4.16
N TYR A 185 -30.33 -9.87 5.42
CA TYR A 185 -31.43 -9.57 6.34
C TYR A 185 -32.24 -8.35 5.91
N LYS A 186 -31.59 -7.33 5.33
CA LYS A 186 -32.27 -6.16 4.76
C LYS A 186 -33.25 -6.56 3.65
N ARG A 187 -32.85 -7.46 2.75
CA ARG A 187 -33.72 -7.99 1.69
C ARG A 187 -34.89 -8.79 2.26
N LYS A 188 -34.61 -9.73 3.18
CA LYS A 188 -35.67 -10.51 3.86
C LYS A 188 -36.70 -9.62 4.56
N LEU A 189 -36.24 -8.55 5.22
CA LEU A 189 -37.12 -7.60 5.88
C LEU A 189 -37.98 -6.84 4.87
N GLN A 190 -37.39 -6.41 3.76
CA GLN A 190 -38.12 -5.74 2.69
C GLN A 190 -39.21 -6.65 2.09
N ASP A 191 -38.86 -7.90 1.76
CA ASP A 191 -39.82 -8.88 1.24
C ASP A 191 -40.99 -9.12 2.22
N ALA A 192 -40.68 -9.29 3.51
CA ALA A 192 -41.70 -9.47 4.55
C ALA A 192 -42.58 -8.22 4.71
N MET A 193 -42.01 -7.03 4.56
CA MET A 193 -42.74 -5.77 4.62
C MET A 193 -43.68 -5.60 3.43
N GLU A 194 -43.24 -5.95 2.22
CA GLU A 194 -44.06 -5.95 1.00
C GLU A 194 -45.25 -6.93 1.14
N ILE A 195 -45.00 -8.15 1.62
CA ILE A 195 -46.07 -9.14 1.90
C ILE A 195 -47.04 -8.63 2.96
N SER A 196 -46.53 -8.02 4.04
CA SER A 196 -47.37 -7.45 5.10
C SER A 196 -48.27 -6.33 4.54
N MET A 197 -47.73 -5.46 3.68
CA MET A 197 -48.48 -4.41 3.01
C MET A 197 -49.57 -4.98 2.08
N SER A 198 -49.26 -6.02 1.29
CA SER A 198 -50.27 -6.66 0.45
C SER A 198 -51.37 -7.31 1.27
N LEU A 199 -51.02 -8.01 2.36
CA LEU A 199 -51.99 -8.62 3.26
C LEU A 199 -52.87 -7.59 3.96
N MET A 200 -52.32 -6.45 4.39
CA MET A 200 -53.11 -5.36 4.98
C MET A 200 -54.12 -4.78 3.97
N LYS A 201 -53.72 -4.63 2.70
CA LYS A 201 -54.63 -4.21 1.62
C LYS A 201 -55.74 -5.24 1.41
N ASP A 202 -55.38 -6.51 1.32
CA ASP A 202 -56.29 -7.65 1.18
C ASP A 202 -57.31 -7.74 2.34
N ILE A 203 -56.85 -7.57 3.58
CA ILE A 203 -57.71 -7.57 4.77
C ILE A 203 -58.69 -6.40 4.69
N SER A 204 -58.22 -5.21 4.29
CA SER A 204 -59.07 -4.02 4.16
C SER A 204 -60.17 -4.24 3.11
N GLN A 205 -59.80 -4.77 1.93
CA GLN A 205 -60.76 -5.11 0.87
C GLN A 205 -61.76 -6.18 1.30
N ARG A 206 -61.31 -7.23 2.01
CA ARG A 206 -62.19 -8.28 2.53
C ARG A 206 -63.17 -7.74 3.58
N LYS A 207 -62.72 -6.83 4.45
CA LYS A 207 -63.59 -6.16 5.43
C LYS A 207 -64.68 -5.32 4.75
N GLU A 208 -64.33 -4.55 3.73
CA GLU A 208 -65.31 -3.78 2.95
C GLU A 208 -66.33 -4.68 2.25
N LEU A 209 -65.88 -5.81 1.69
CA LEU A 209 -66.78 -6.77 1.05
C LEU A 209 -67.69 -7.46 2.07
N LEU A 210 -67.16 -7.85 3.23
CA LEU A 210 -67.94 -8.44 4.32
C LEU A 210 -69.06 -7.48 4.75
N GLU A 211 -68.73 -6.21 4.94
CA GLU A 211 -69.72 -5.18 5.31
C GLU A 211 -70.82 -5.03 4.24
N LYS A 212 -70.48 -5.14 2.95
CA LYS A 212 -71.47 -5.15 1.86
C LYS A 212 -72.38 -6.38 1.94
N ILE A 213 -71.81 -7.57 2.12
CA ILE A 213 -72.56 -8.82 2.22
C ILE A 213 -73.47 -8.80 3.46
N GLU A 214 -73.00 -8.30 4.61
CA GLU A 214 -73.82 -8.15 5.82
C GLU A 214 -75.01 -7.21 5.59
N ARG A 215 -74.79 -6.09 4.90
CA ARG A 215 -75.87 -5.16 4.50
C ARG A 215 -76.88 -5.82 3.56
N GLU A 216 -76.40 -6.55 2.55
CA GLU A 216 -77.25 -7.29 1.61
C GLU A 216 -78.03 -8.42 2.31
N ALA A 217 -77.39 -9.20 3.18
CA ALA A 217 -78.02 -10.27 3.95
C ALA A 217 -79.13 -9.74 4.87
N ALA A 218 -78.90 -8.60 5.54
CA ALA A 218 -79.92 -7.94 6.35
C ALA A 218 -81.13 -7.48 5.51
N LEU A 219 -80.87 -6.96 4.30
CA LEU A 219 -81.94 -6.57 3.37
C LEU A 219 -82.74 -7.79 2.88
N VAL A 220 -82.05 -8.86 2.48
CA VAL A 220 -82.67 -10.11 2.03
C VAL A 220 -83.49 -10.75 3.14
N GLU A 221 -82.99 -10.77 4.38
CA GLU A 221 -83.74 -11.31 5.51
C GLU A 221 -85.00 -10.48 5.80
N LYS A 222 -84.94 -9.15 5.68
CA LYS A 222 -86.12 -8.29 5.78
C LYS A 222 -87.15 -8.62 4.69
N GLN A 223 -86.71 -8.70 3.43
CA GLN A 223 -87.58 -9.04 2.30
C GLN A 223 -88.18 -10.45 2.45
N ARG A 224 -87.40 -11.41 2.92
CA ARG A 224 -87.85 -12.77 3.24
C ARG A 224 -88.94 -12.74 4.31
N ALA A 225 -88.74 -12.00 5.41
CA ALA A 225 -89.73 -11.88 6.48
C ALA A 225 -91.04 -11.23 5.99
N GLU A 226 -90.97 -10.19 5.15
CA GLU A 226 -92.15 -9.58 4.52
C GLU A 226 -92.89 -10.57 3.61
N ALA A 227 -92.16 -11.30 2.76
CA ALA A 227 -92.72 -12.32 1.87
C ALA A 227 -93.35 -13.49 2.65
N GLU A 228 -92.69 -13.98 3.71
CA GLU A 228 -93.21 -15.02 4.59
C GLU A 228 -94.50 -14.57 5.31
N SER A 229 -94.55 -13.31 5.78
CA SER A 229 -95.76 -12.74 6.39
C SER A 229 -96.91 -12.68 5.39
N MET A 230 -96.66 -12.20 4.16
CA MET A 230 -97.67 -12.16 3.10
C MET A 230 -98.13 -13.58 2.71
N ASN A 231 -97.21 -14.53 2.60
CA ASN A 231 -97.54 -15.92 2.29
C ASN A 231 -98.42 -16.54 3.38
N GLN A 232 -98.10 -16.30 4.66
CA GLN A 232 -98.95 -16.72 5.78
C GLN A 232 -100.35 -16.10 5.72
N GLN A 233 -100.48 -14.83 5.33
CA GLN A 233 -101.79 -14.19 5.13
C GLN A 233 -102.57 -14.85 3.99
N LEU A 234 -101.93 -15.14 2.86
CA LEU A 234 -102.56 -15.84 1.74
C LEU A 234 -103.00 -17.25 2.12
N TRP A 235 -102.20 -17.99 2.88
CA TRP A 235 -102.60 -19.31 3.40
C TRP A 235 -103.81 -19.23 4.32
N LYS A 236 -103.89 -18.22 5.19
CA LYS A 236 -105.09 -17.96 6.01
C LYS A 236 -106.32 -17.66 5.13
N GLN A 237 -106.17 -16.80 4.12
CA GLN A 237 -107.24 -16.53 3.16
C GLN A 237 -107.67 -17.79 2.40
N LEU A 238 -106.74 -18.67 2.04
CA LEU A 238 -107.02 -19.94 1.36
C LEU A 238 -107.74 -20.94 2.28
N SER A 239 -107.39 -20.98 3.58
CA SER A 239 -108.09 -21.82 4.55
C SER A 239 -109.50 -21.31 4.87
N ASP A 240 -109.68 -19.98 4.87
CA ASP A 240 -110.99 -19.35 5.08
C ASP A 240 -111.87 -19.43 3.82
N TYR A 241 -111.27 -19.66 2.65
CA TYR A 241 -111.97 -19.83 1.39
C TYR A 241 -112.61 -21.22 1.31
N SER A 242 -113.92 -21.27 1.52
CA SER A 242 -114.74 -22.46 1.28
C SER A 242 -115.68 -22.22 0.11
N VAL A 243 -115.64 -23.12 -0.88
CA VAL A 243 -116.49 -23.05 -2.07
C VAL A 243 -117.95 -23.26 -1.63
N PRO A 244 -118.84 -22.26 -1.78
CA PRO A 244 -120.23 -22.40 -1.34
C PRO A 244 -120.93 -23.51 -2.11
N PRO A 245 -121.77 -24.34 -1.46
CA PRO A 245 -122.56 -25.36 -2.15
C PRO A 245 -123.41 -24.74 -3.27
N VAL A 246 -123.47 -25.39 -4.43
CA VAL A 246 -124.09 -24.86 -5.68
C VAL A 246 -125.49 -24.28 -5.45
N LEU A 247 -126.32 -24.93 -4.63
CA LEU A 247 -127.66 -24.45 -4.27
C LEU A 247 -127.65 -23.09 -3.55
N SER A 248 -126.70 -22.87 -2.64
CA SER A 248 -126.56 -21.60 -1.93
C SER A 248 -126.08 -20.47 -2.84
N TYR A 249 -125.22 -20.78 -3.83
CA TYR A 249 -124.83 -19.83 -4.86
C TYR A 249 -126.00 -19.48 -5.78
N VAL A 250 -126.79 -20.47 -6.22
CA VAL A 250 -127.99 -20.26 -7.03
C VAL A 250 -129.03 -19.42 -6.29
N GLN A 251 -129.30 -19.70 -5.01
CA GLN A 251 -130.20 -18.87 -4.20
C GLN A 251 -129.71 -17.44 -4.05
N ARG A 252 -128.42 -17.25 -3.74
CA ARG A 252 -127.85 -15.91 -3.62
C ARG A 252 -127.87 -15.15 -4.94
N LYS A 253 -127.66 -15.85 -6.07
CA LYS A 253 -127.76 -15.28 -7.42
C LYS A 253 -129.20 -14.94 -7.80
N MET A 254 -130.17 -15.77 -7.41
CA MET A 254 -131.59 -15.43 -7.53
C MET A 254 -131.93 -14.18 -6.72
N SER A 255 -131.49 -14.07 -5.46
CA SER A 255 -131.67 -12.85 -4.65
C SER A 255 -131.01 -11.62 -5.28
N VAL A 256 -129.84 -11.77 -5.90
CA VAL A 256 -129.20 -10.68 -6.65
C VAL A 256 -130.05 -10.27 -7.85
N THR A 257 -130.54 -11.22 -8.65
CA THR A 257 -131.44 -10.89 -9.78
C THR A 257 -132.77 -10.29 -9.32
N GLU A 258 -133.26 -10.69 -8.15
CA GLU A 258 -134.47 -10.14 -7.54
C GLU A 258 -134.24 -8.71 -7.03
N LEU A 259 -133.08 -8.45 -6.41
CA LEU A 259 -132.64 -7.10 -6.05
C LEU A 259 -132.37 -6.22 -7.27
N GLU A 260 -131.79 -6.74 -8.35
CA GLU A 260 -131.63 -6.03 -9.62
C GLU A 260 -132.98 -5.71 -10.27
N ASN A 261 -133.95 -6.62 -10.19
CA ASN A 261 -135.32 -6.37 -10.65
C ASN A 261 -136.04 -5.34 -9.78
N ASN A 262 -135.82 -5.37 -8.45
CA ASN A 262 -136.30 -4.35 -7.53
C ASN A 262 -135.61 -3.00 -7.77
N LEU A 263 -134.31 -2.98 -8.05
CA LEU A 263 -133.56 -1.78 -8.42
C LEU A 263 -134.12 -1.20 -9.72
N LYS A 264 -134.34 -2.02 -10.76
CA LYS A 264 -135.03 -1.61 -11.98
C LYS A 264 -136.46 -1.14 -11.72
N GLY A 265 -137.16 -1.74 -10.75
CA GLY A 265 -138.47 -1.31 -10.28
C GLY A 265 -138.45 0.06 -9.59
N TRP A 266 -137.44 0.31 -8.75
CA TRP A 266 -137.18 1.60 -8.13
C TRP A 266 -136.72 2.65 -9.13
N GLU A 267 -135.87 2.29 -10.10
CA GLU A 267 -135.47 3.15 -11.22
C GLU A 267 -136.68 3.53 -12.09
N ARG A 268 -137.62 2.61 -12.34
CA ARG A 268 -138.91 2.92 -13.00
C ARG A 268 -139.82 3.80 -12.13
N LYS A 269 -139.88 3.59 -10.82
CA LYS A 269 -140.61 4.48 -9.89
C LYS A 269 -140.01 5.88 -9.82
N VAL A 270 -138.68 6.00 -9.88
CA VAL A 270 -137.96 7.29 -9.97
C VAL A 270 -138.17 7.94 -11.34
N ALA A 271 -138.30 7.17 -12.43
CA ALA A 271 -138.65 7.69 -13.75
C ALA A 271 -140.10 8.23 -13.81
N VAL A 272 -141.05 7.58 -13.13
CA VAL A 272 -142.45 8.07 -13.00
C VAL A 272 -142.51 9.33 -12.09
N ALA A 273 -141.69 9.41 -11.06
CA ALA A 273 -141.53 10.60 -10.20
C ALA A 273 -140.73 11.76 -10.85
N LYS A 274 -140.30 11.62 -12.11
CA LYS A 274 -139.72 12.71 -12.92
C LYS A 274 -140.68 13.26 -13.98
N VAL A 275 -141.89 12.70 -14.11
CA VAL A 275 -142.94 13.12 -15.07
C VAL A 275 -144.21 13.65 -14.34
N SER A 276 -144.11 13.91 -13.04
CA SER A 276 -145.07 14.64 -12.20
C SER A 276 -144.33 15.29 -11.03
#